data_AF-A0A3P7LZQ6-F1
#
_entry.id   AF-A0A3P7LZQ6-F1
#
_cell.length_a   1.000
_cell.length_b   1.000
_cell.length_c   1.000
_cell.angle_alpha   90.00
_cell.angle_beta   90.00
_cell.angle_gamma   90.00
#
_symmetry.space_group_name_H-M   'P 1'
#
loop_
_entity.id
_entity.type
_entity.pdbx_description
1 polymer ?
#
loop_
_entity_poly.entity_id
_entity_poly.type
_entity_poly.pdbx_seq_one_letter_code
_entity_poly.pdbx_strand_id
1 'polypeptide(L)'
;IPSRAFYRKEWTAEQVQRSLAEAAGDYCVKCPVVRFADLYSQGPNTQVFMYSFEHRTSGWTWPAWTGIMQGYEAEYIFGAPLNINFQEQFYKFNDDERQLSESMMQFWANFAATG
;
A
#
# COMPACT_ATOMS: atom_id res chain seq x y z
N ILE A 1 -5.06 16.85 -15.30
CA ILE A 1 -5.43 18.15 -15.92
C ILE A 1 -4.84 18.15 -17.33
N PRO A 2 -5.64 18.18 -18.41
CA PRO A 2 -5.14 18.28 -19.77
C PRO A 2 -4.19 19.48 -19.87
N SER A 3 -2.91 19.16 -20.05
CA SER A 3 -1.84 20.13 -20.15
C SER A 3 -1.28 20.02 -21.56
N ARG A 4 -1.21 21.15 -22.25
CA ARG A 4 -0.61 21.25 -23.58
C ARG A 4 0.85 20.78 -23.60
N ALA A 5 1.51 20.64 -22.44
CA ALA A 5 2.89 20.17 -22.31
C ALA A 5 3.07 18.67 -22.61
N PHE A 6 2.01 17.85 -22.56
CA PHE A 6 2.11 16.39 -22.73
C PHE A 6 1.44 15.87 -24.00
N TYR A 7 1.15 16.74 -24.98
CA TYR A 7 0.55 16.40 -26.29
C TYR A 7 -0.80 15.65 -26.24
N ARG A 8 -1.42 15.44 -25.07
CA ARG A 8 -2.80 14.91 -24.94
C ARG A 8 -3.81 16.04 -24.81
N LYS A 9 -4.74 16.10 -25.76
CA LYS A 9 -5.85 17.05 -25.75
C LYS A 9 -7.02 16.62 -24.85
N GLU A 10 -7.19 15.33 -24.60
CA GLU A 10 -8.33 14.78 -23.86
C GLU A 10 -7.90 13.68 -22.89
N TRP A 11 -8.69 13.53 -21.82
CA TRP A 11 -8.49 12.53 -20.76
C TRP A 11 -9.77 11.70 -20.64
N THR A 12 -9.63 10.39 -20.48
CA THR A 12 -10.78 9.55 -20.11
C THR A 12 -11.17 9.77 -18.65
N ALA A 13 -12.41 9.47 -18.28
CA ALA A 13 -12.86 9.56 -16.89
C ALA A 13 -11.97 8.74 -15.94
N GLU A 14 -11.55 7.55 -16.36
CA GLU A 14 -10.63 6.68 -15.61
C GLU A 14 -9.25 7.34 -15.42
N GLN A 15 -8.70 7.99 -16.45
CA GLN A 15 -7.42 8.70 -16.34
C GLN A 15 -7.52 9.88 -15.38
N VAL A 16 -8.62 10.63 -15.42
CA VAL A 16 -8.85 11.73 -14.47
C VAL A 16 -8.94 11.19 -13.05
N GLN A 17 -9.73 10.14 -12.84
CA GLN A 17 -9.90 9.50 -11.54
C GLN A 17 -8.59 8.94 -10.98
N ARG A 18 -7.80 8.24 -11.80
CA ARG A 18 -6.49 7.71 -11.38
C ARG A 18 -5.52 8.83 -11.01
N SER A 19 -5.37 9.86 -11.83
CA SER A 19 -4.44 10.94 -11.51
C SER A 19 -4.87 11.80 -10.32
N LEU A 20 -6.18 11.92 -10.07
CA LEU A 20 -6.67 12.52 -8.82
C LEU A 20 -6.31 11.64 -7.61
N ALA A 21 -6.45 10.32 -7.71
CA ALA A 21 -6.05 9.40 -6.65
C ALA A 21 -4.53 9.42 -6.40
N GLU A 22 -3.72 9.46 -7.46
CA GLU A 22 -2.26 9.61 -7.37
C GLU A 22 -1.90 10.93 -6.70
N ALA A 23 -2.42 12.05 -7.18
CA ALA A 23 -2.11 13.37 -6.62
C ALA A 23 -2.54 13.48 -5.14
N ALA A 24 -3.72 12.96 -4.79
CA ALA A 24 -4.20 12.94 -3.41
C ALA A 24 -3.33 12.03 -2.52
N GLY A 25 -3.01 10.81 -2.97
CA GLY A 25 -2.17 9.87 -2.23
C GLY A 25 -0.74 10.37 -2.04
N ASP A 26 -0.18 11.01 -3.06
CA ASP A 26 1.16 11.59 -3.01
C ASP A 26 1.20 12.76 -2.02
N TYR A 27 0.23 13.68 -2.09
CA TYR A 27 0.16 14.84 -1.19
C TYR A 27 -0.14 14.45 0.26
N CYS A 28 -1.13 13.58 0.48
CA CYS A 28 -1.62 13.27 1.82
C CYS A 28 -0.77 12.23 2.57
N VAL A 29 -0.08 11.34 1.85
CA VAL A 29 0.60 10.18 2.46
C VAL A 29 2.04 10.04 1.98
N LYS A 30 2.27 9.79 0.68
CA LYS A 30 3.60 9.34 0.22
C LYS A 30 4.68 10.41 0.35
N CYS A 31 4.47 11.62 -0.17
CA CYS A 31 5.48 12.68 -0.10
C CYS A 31 5.83 13.06 1.35
N PRO A 32 4.87 13.23 2.28
CA PRO A 32 5.16 13.41 3.69
C PRO A 32 5.99 12.26 4.30
N VAL A 33 5.64 11.00 4.02
CA VAL A 33 6.37 9.82 4.53
C VAL A 33 7.80 9.76 3.98
N VAL A 34 7.99 9.97 2.68
CA VAL A 34 9.31 10.01 2.05
C VAL A 34 10.16 11.14 2.63
N ARG A 35 9.56 12.33 2.81
CA ARG A 35 10.27 13.46 3.42
C ARG A 35 10.65 13.18 4.87
N PHE A 36 9.76 12.55 5.64
CA PHE A 36 10.06 12.13 7.00
C PHE A 36 11.22 11.13 7.03
N ALA A 37 11.18 10.10 6.19
CA ALA A 37 12.22 9.10 6.07
C ALA A 37 13.58 9.72 5.70
N ASP A 38 13.61 10.62 4.72
CA ASP A 38 14.82 11.36 4.31
C ASP A 38 15.41 12.15 5.49
N LEU A 39 14.59 12.96 6.17
CA LEU A 39 15.04 13.75 7.31
C LEU A 39 15.52 12.87 8.49
N TYR A 40 14.84 11.77 8.77
CA TYR A 40 15.20 10.84 9.85
C TYR A 40 16.52 10.10 9.56
N SER A 41 16.74 9.75 8.29
CA SER A 41 17.95 9.05 7.83
C SER A 41 19.24 9.87 7.99
N GLN A 42 19.13 11.20 8.13
CA GLN A 42 20.28 12.10 8.31
C GLN A 42 20.77 12.16 9.77
N GLY A 43 20.04 11.53 10.71
CA GLY A 43 20.43 11.43 12.11
C GLY A 43 21.63 10.52 12.36
N PRO A 44 22.41 10.75 13.42
CA PRO A 44 23.50 9.84 13.79
C PRO A 44 22.93 8.49 14.25
N ASN A 45 23.54 7.39 13.79
CA ASN A 45 23.15 6.02 14.11
C ASN A 45 21.67 5.69 13.79
N THR A 46 21.08 6.32 12.77
CA THR A 46 19.74 5.96 12.29
C THR A 46 19.82 5.00 11.11
N GLN A 47 18.87 4.06 11.08
CA GLN A 47 18.64 3.17 9.95
C GLN A 47 17.16 3.24 9.61
N VAL A 48 16.84 3.47 8.33
CA VAL A 48 15.47 3.62 7.85
C VAL A 48 15.18 2.54 6.84
N PHE A 49 14.07 1.83 7.05
CA PHE A 49 13.50 0.88 6.10
C PHE A 49 12.18 1.45 5.59
N MET A 50 11.96 1.33 4.28
CA MET A 50 10.76 1.83 3.63
C MET A 50 10.24 0.77 2.67
N TYR A 51 8.92 0.63 2.56
CA TYR A 51 8.29 -0.30 1.63
C TYR A 51 7.12 0.37 0.89
N SER A 52 6.79 -0.18 -0.28
CA SER A 52 5.57 0.09 -1.03
C SER A 52 4.74 -1.19 -1.03
N PHE A 53 3.50 -1.13 -0.55
CA PHE A 53 2.60 -2.28 -0.59
C PHE A 53 1.80 -2.26 -1.89
N GLU A 54 2.07 -3.23 -2.77
CA GLU A 54 1.57 -3.26 -4.15
C GLU A 54 0.70 -4.48 -4.47
N HIS A 55 0.23 -5.19 -3.43
CA HIS A 55 -0.65 -6.33 -3.60
C HIS A 55 -2.13 -5.94 -3.46
N ARG A 56 -2.96 -6.33 -4.43
CA ARG A 56 -4.42 -6.22 -4.35
C ARG A 56 -5.01 -7.57 -4.01
N THR A 57 -5.70 -7.67 -2.87
CA THR A 57 -6.32 -8.92 -2.44
C THR A 57 -7.36 -9.41 -3.45
N SER A 58 -7.23 -10.67 -3.83
CA SER A 58 -8.09 -11.35 -4.79
C SER A 58 -9.56 -11.46 -4.34
N GLY A 59 -9.78 -11.58 -3.03
CA GLY A 59 -11.10 -11.66 -2.41
C GLY A 59 -11.85 -10.33 -2.24
N TRP A 60 -11.24 -9.17 -2.57
CA TRP A 60 -11.90 -7.88 -2.38
C TRP A 60 -13.10 -7.68 -3.31
N THR A 61 -14.20 -7.19 -2.74
CA THR A 61 -15.44 -6.84 -3.46
C THR A 61 -15.43 -5.42 -4.02
N TRP A 62 -14.40 -4.63 -3.73
CA TRP A 62 -14.24 -3.28 -4.26
C TRP A 62 -14.07 -3.29 -5.78
N PRO A 63 -14.56 -2.26 -6.49
CA PRO A 63 -14.33 -2.14 -7.93
C PRO A 63 -12.84 -2.16 -8.28
N ALA A 64 -12.46 -2.71 -9.43
CA ALA A 64 -11.05 -2.80 -9.84
C ALA A 64 -10.35 -1.43 -9.95
N TRP A 65 -11.10 -0.39 -10.30
CA TRP A 65 -10.58 0.97 -10.46
C TRP A 65 -10.08 1.62 -9.16
N THR A 66 -10.44 1.06 -8.00
CA THR A 66 -9.99 1.58 -6.70
C THR A 66 -8.51 1.31 -6.44
N GLY A 67 -7.88 0.41 -7.20
CA GLY A 67 -6.47 0.05 -6.99
C GLY A 67 -6.24 -0.59 -5.62
N ILE A 68 -5.18 -0.19 -4.94
CA ILE A 68 -4.86 -0.66 -3.59
C ILE A 68 -5.17 0.49 -2.65
N MET A 69 -6.15 0.27 -1.77
CA MET A 69 -6.64 1.32 -0.89
C MET A 69 -5.78 1.41 0.37
N GLN A 70 -5.74 2.61 0.94
CA GLN A 70 -4.99 2.90 2.15
C GLN A 70 -5.47 2.04 3.34
N GLY A 71 -4.53 1.46 4.08
CA GLY A 71 -4.78 0.72 5.33
C GLY A 71 -5.02 -0.78 5.14
N TYR A 72 -5.16 -1.26 3.90
CA TYR A 72 -5.43 -2.66 3.61
C TYR A 72 -4.20 -3.56 3.77
N GLU A 73 -3.00 -2.98 3.80
CA GLU A 73 -1.78 -3.70 4.17
C GLU A 73 -1.83 -4.21 5.62
N ALA A 74 -2.61 -3.56 6.50
CA ALA A 74 -2.75 -3.95 7.89
C ALA A 74 -3.29 -5.38 8.04
N GLU A 75 -4.14 -5.83 7.13
CA GLU A 75 -4.66 -7.21 7.12
C GLU A 75 -3.53 -8.23 7.03
N TYR A 76 -2.50 -7.95 6.24
CA TYR A 76 -1.34 -8.82 6.07
C TYR A 76 -0.37 -8.72 7.25
N ILE A 77 -0.18 -7.53 7.80
CA ILE A 77 0.66 -7.30 9.00
C ILE A 77 0.10 -8.02 10.22
N PHE A 78 -1.23 -8.05 10.38
CA PHE A 78 -1.90 -8.66 11.53
C PHE A 78 -2.39 -10.10 11.28
N GLY A 79 -2.07 -10.71 10.14
CA GLY A 79 -2.33 -12.13 9.91
C GLY A 79 -3.76 -12.50 9.54
N ALA A 80 -4.54 -11.59 8.95
CA ALA A 80 -5.90 -11.90 8.47
C ALA A 80 -5.94 -13.10 7.48
N PRO A 81 -4.97 -13.27 6.56
CA PRO A 81 -4.90 -14.47 5.70
C PRO A 81 -4.69 -15.81 6.43
N LEU A 82 -4.25 -15.76 7.69
CA LEU A 82 -4.08 -16.93 8.56
C LEU A 82 -5.28 -17.15 9.51
N ASN A 83 -6.20 -16.19 9.59
CA ASN A 83 -7.33 -16.22 10.51
C ASN A 83 -8.59 -16.78 9.82
N ILE A 84 -9.02 -17.97 10.25
CA ILE A 84 -10.20 -18.66 9.71
C ILE A 84 -11.47 -17.83 9.95
N ASN A 85 -11.68 -17.31 11.16
CA ASN A 85 -12.88 -16.55 11.52
C ASN A 85 -13.00 -15.27 10.68
N PHE A 86 -11.88 -14.59 10.42
CA PHE A 86 -11.85 -13.42 9.53
C PHE A 86 -12.29 -13.81 8.11
N GLN A 87 -11.75 -14.90 7.57
CA GLN A 87 -12.05 -15.35 6.22
C GLN A 87 -13.51 -15.81 6.04
N GLU A 88 -14.11 -16.36 7.09
CA GLU A 88 -15.53 -16.73 7.10
C GLU A 88 -16.45 -15.50 7.15
N GLN A 89 -16.04 -14.43 7.84
CA GLN A 89 -16.85 -13.22 8.03
C GLN A 89 -16.71 -12.21 6.90
N PHE A 90 -15.54 -12.09 6.29
CA PHE A 90 -15.22 -11.02 5.34
C PHE A 90 -14.98 -11.55 3.92
N TYR A 91 -13.79 -12.07 3.63
CA TYR A 91 -13.43 -12.64 2.34
C TYR A 91 -12.23 -13.58 2.48
N LYS A 92 -12.07 -14.46 1.49
CA LYS A 92 -11.00 -15.46 1.46
C LYS A 92 -9.72 -14.89 0.87
N PHE A 93 -8.61 -15.47 1.31
CA PHE A 93 -7.28 -15.23 0.75
C PHE A 93 -6.76 -16.48 0.06
N ASN A 94 -5.92 -16.30 -0.96
CA ASN A 94 -5.23 -17.39 -1.63
C ASN A 94 -3.90 -17.75 -0.92
N ASP A 95 -3.24 -18.82 -1.39
CA ASP A 95 -2.01 -19.30 -0.74
C ASP A 95 -0.83 -18.33 -0.90
N ASP A 96 -0.76 -17.58 -2.00
CA ASP A 96 0.27 -16.54 -2.19
C ASP A 96 0.07 -15.38 -1.21
N GLU A 97 -1.18 -15.02 -0.94
CA GLU A 97 -1.57 -14.01 0.06
C GLU A 97 -1.26 -14.46 1.49
N ARG A 98 -1.39 -15.76 1.76
CA ARG A 98 -0.95 -16.33 3.04
C ARG A 98 0.56 -16.21 3.21
N GLN A 99 1.33 -16.59 2.21
CA GLN A 99 2.79 -16.47 2.23
C GLN A 99 3.26 -15.01 2.34
N LEU A 100 2.57 -14.10 1.66
CA LEU A 100 2.82 -12.66 1.78
C LEU A 100 2.60 -12.17 3.22
N SER A 101 1.51 -12.59 3.85
CA SER A 101 1.22 -12.22 5.25
C SER A 101 2.25 -12.79 6.22
N GLU A 102 2.66 -14.05 6.06
CA GLU A 102 3.73 -14.65 6.86
C GLU A 102 5.04 -13.86 6.72
N SER A 103 5.41 -13.50 5.49
CA SER A 103 6.62 -12.71 5.20
C SER A 103 6.55 -11.32 5.84
N MET A 104 5.41 -10.62 5.71
CA MET A 104 5.21 -9.30 6.31
C MET A 104 5.27 -9.36 7.83
N MET A 105 4.57 -10.31 8.45
CA MET A 105 4.63 -10.53 9.90
C MET A 105 6.07 -10.78 10.36
N GLN A 106 6.85 -11.56 9.60
CA GLN A 106 8.25 -11.81 9.91
C GLN A 106 9.10 -10.54 9.80
N PHE A 107 8.94 -9.72 8.74
CA PHE A 107 9.66 -8.45 8.62
C PHE A 107 9.35 -7.51 9.79
N TRP A 108 8.07 -7.37 10.15
CA TRP A 108 7.65 -6.52 11.26
C TRP A 108 8.15 -7.03 12.62
N ALA A 109 8.07 -8.35 12.86
CA ALA A 109 8.55 -8.95 14.10
C ALA A 109 10.08 -8.85 14.24
N ASN A 110 10.82 -9.07 13.15
CA ASN A 110 12.27 -8.93 13.14
C ASN A 110 12.68 -7.47 13.39
N PHE A 111 12.06 -6.52 12.70
CA PHE A 111 12.33 -5.09 12.92
C PHE A 111 12.03 -4.68 14.38
N ALA A 112 10.94 -5.18 14.97
CA ALA A 112 10.64 -4.93 16.37
C ALA A 112 11.67 -5.57 17.33
N ALA A 113 12.24 -6.71 16.97
CA ALA A 113 13.20 -7.44 17.80
C ALA A 113 14.63 -6.88 17.72
N THR A 114 15.07 -6.44 16.54
CA THR A 114 16.49 -6.12 16.29
C THR A 114 16.74 -4.75 15.69
N GLY A 115 15.69 -4.01 15.31
CA GLY A 115 15.82 -2.92 14.34
C GLY A 115 16.18 -3.44 12.96
#